data_AF-A0A8S3K5S8-F1
#
_entry.id   AF-A0A8S3K5S8-F1
#
_cell.length_a   1.000
_cell.length_b   1.000
_cell.length_c   1.000
_cell.angle_alpha   90.00
_cell.angle_beta   90.00
_cell.angle_gamma   90.00
#
_symmetry.space_group_name_H-M   'P 1'
#
loop_
_entity.id
_entity.type
_entity.pdbx_description
1 polymer ?
#
loop_
_entity_poly.entity_id
_entity_poly.type
_entity_poly.pdbx_seq_one_letter_code
_entity_poly.pdbx_strand_id
1 'polypeptide(L)'
;MQFCAGYLNGTKDTCQGDSGGPLMILDTNSDTWVAAGITSYGYGCAEVDRPGVYTRVSVYRDWIDTQMNSAELQSRASAKAVLSIIPLLLLFLLFLNILI
;
A
#
# COMPACT_ATOMS: atom_id res chain seq x y z
N MET A 1 -7.82 -13.36 9.59
CA MET A 1 -6.35 -13.37 9.40
C MET A 1 -5.74 -12.20 10.14
N GLN A 2 -5.76 -12.26 11.47
CA GLN A 2 -5.30 -11.18 12.35
C GLN A 2 -4.39 -11.75 13.42
N PHE A 3 -3.65 -10.89 14.10
CA PHE A 3 -2.85 -11.25 15.26
C PHE A 3 -2.81 -10.08 16.24
N CYS A 4 -2.52 -10.38 17.50
CA CYS A 4 -2.37 -9.35 18.52
C CYS A 4 -0.89 -9.04 18.74
N ALA A 5 -0.58 -7.78 19.04
CA ALA A 5 0.74 -7.35 19.45
C ALA A 5 0.62 -6.23 20.49
N GLY A 6 1.43 -6.30 21.55
CA GLY A 6 1.39 -5.31 22.63
C GLY A 6 2.07 -5.85 23.89
N TYR A 7 2.21 -4.97 24.88
CA TYR A 7 2.75 -5.35 26.18
C TYR A 7 1.61 -5.75 27.11
N LEU A 8 1.72 -6.92 27.76
CA LEU A 8 0.70 -7.42 28.68
C LEU A 8 0.43 -6.46 29.85
N ASN A 9 1.40 -5.63 30.23
CA ASN A 9 1.24 -4.64 31.28
C ASN A 9 0.54 -3.33 30.84
N GLY A 10 0.06 -3.22 29.60
CA GLY A 10 -0.69 -2.03 29.15
C GLY A 10 0.13 -0.75 29.11
N THR A 11 1.38 -0.79 28.63
CA THR A 11 2.25 0.40 28.60
C THR A 11 2.27 1.13 27.27
N LYS A 12 2.15 0.40 26.17
CA LYS A 12 2.18 0.93 24.80
C LYS A 12 1.24 0.14 23.91
N ASP A 13 0.50 0.87 23.10
CA ASP A 13 -0.40 0.35 22.10
C ASP A 13 -0.63 1.39 21.00
N THR A 14 -1.08 0.95 19.84
CA THR A 14 -1.72 1.84 18.85
C THR A 14 -3.06 2.32 19.37
N CYS A 15 -3.51 3.49 18.94
CA CYS A 15 -4.77 4.07 19.42
C CYS A 15 -5.63 4.63 18.28
N GLN A 16 -6.64 5.42 18.65
CA GLN A 16 -7.54 6.06 17.72
C GLN A 16 -6.77 7.00 16.79
N GLY A 17 -7.00 6.86 15.48
CA GLY A 17 -6.28 7.60 14.45
C GLY A 17 -5.09 6.84 13.83
N ASP A 18 -4.61 5.76 14.47
CA ASP A 18 -3.50 4.96 13.94
C ASP A 18 -3.96 3.84 12.99
N SER A 19 -5.27 3.62 12.84
CA SER A 19 -5.84 2.58 11.97
C SER A 19 -5.32 2.72 10.53
N GLY A 20 -4.88 1.60 9.95
CA GLY A 20 -4.23 1.56 8.64
C GLY A 20 -2.71 1.79 8.68
N GLY A 21 -2.16 2.24 9.81
CA GLY A 21 -0.72 2.37 10.01
C GLY A 21 0.01 1.01 10.07
N PRO A 22 1.32 0.98 9.77
CA PRO A 22 2.07 -0.27 9.72
C PRO A 22 2.64 -0.66 11.09
N LEU A 23 2.53 -1.95 11.42
CA LEU A 23 3.37 -2.58 12.44
C LEU A 23 4.63 -3.13 11.77
N MET A 24 5.74 -2.41 11.94
CA MET A 24 7.03 -2.76 11.36
C MET A 24 7.83 -3.66 12.29
N ILE A 25 8.49 -4.68 11.74
CA ILE A 25 9.49 -5.49 12.45
C ILE A 25 10.81 -5.43 11.69
N LEU A 26 11.94 -5.46 12.41
CA LEU A 26 13.26 -5.58 11.80
C LEU A 26 13.53 -7.07 11.55
N ASP A 27 13.64 -7.47 10.28
CA ASP A 27 14.15 -8.78 9.92
C ASP A 27 15.67 -8.79 10.07
N THR A 28 16.15 -9.48 11.10
CA THR A 28 17.57 -9.53 11.46
C THR A 28 18.43 -10.29 10.46
N ASN A 29 17.83 -11.09 9.56
CA ASN A 29 18.58 -11.81 8.53
C ASN A 29 18.91 -10.91 7.34
N SER A 30 17.98 -10.03 6.96
CA SER A 30 18.13 -9.14 5.82
C SER A 30 18.54 -7.70 6.21
N ASP A 31 18.49 -7.37 7.50
CA ASP A 31 18.67 -6.00 8.03
C ASP A 31 17.67 -5.01 7.40
N THR A 32 16.42 -5.45 7.22
CA THR A 32 15.36 -4.64 6.62
C THR A 32 14.11 -4.57 7.49
N TRP A 33 13.44 -3.42 7.43
CA TRP A 33 12.15 -3.24 8.07
C TRP A 33 11.03 -3.79 7.19
N VAL A 34 10.22 -4.69 7.74
CA VAL A 34 9.10 -5.30 7.05
C VAL A 34 7.78 -4.99 7.75
N ALA A 35 6.74 -4.68 6.97
CA ALA A 35 5.39 -4.45 7.48
C ALA A 35 4.72 -5.80 7.79
N ALA A 36 4.78 -6.23 9.04
CA ALA A 36 4.21 -7.49 9.49
C ALA A 36 2.69 -7.40 9.71
N GLY A 37 2.21 -6.22 10.13
CA GLY A 37 0.81 -5.97 10.43
C GLY A 37 0.32 -4.61 9.95
N ILE A 38 -1.00 -4.49 9.83
CA ILE A 38 -1.70 -3.21 9.65
C ILE A 38 -2.60 -3.01 10.86
N THR A 39 -2.47 -1.86 11.54
CA THR A 39 -3.30 -1.50 12.69
C THR A 39 -4.78 -1.58 12.33
N SER A 40 -5.55 -2.38 13.06
CA SER A 40 -6.97 -2.58 12.78
C SER A 40 -7.84 -1.99 13.88
N TYR A 41 -7.86 -2.61 15.07
CA TYR A 41 -8.67 -2.17 16.20
C TYR A 41 -8.07 -2.64 17.53
N GLY A 42 -8.67 -2.20 18.64
CA GLY A 42 -8.33 -2.60 20.01
C GLY A 42 -9.47 -2.23 20.96
N TYR A 43 -9.38 -2.70 22.21
CA TYR A 43 -10.28 -2.30 23.29
C TYR A 43 -9.56 -1.31 24.21
N GLY A 44 -9.99 -0.05 24.20
CA GLY A 44 -9.22 1.02 24.81
C GLY A 44 -7.86 1.19 24.09
N CYS A 45 -6.89 1.79 24.78
CA CYS A 45 -5.51 1.90 24.30
C CYS A 45 -4.57 1.66 25.48
N ALA A 46 -3.59 0.78 25.30
CA ALA A 46 -2.61 0.43 26.32
C ALA A 46 -3.27 -0.03 27.63
N GLU A 47 -4.27 -0.90 27.54
CA GLU A 47 -4.87 -1.53 28.72
C GLU A 47 -4.14 -2.84 29.06
N VAL A 48 -4.08 -3.17 30.35
CA VAL A 48 -3.48 -4.42 30.85
C VAL A 48 -4.21 -5.61 30.21
N ASP A 49 -3.44 -6.60 29.75
CA ASP A 49 -3.90 -7.81 29.06
C ASP A 49 -4.78 -7.55 27.81
N ARG A 50 -4.72 -6.34 27.26
CA ARG A 50 -5.50 -5.93 26.08
C ARG A 50 -4.58 -5.35 25.00
N PRO A 51 -3.86 -6.22 24.26
CA PRO A 51 -3.03 -5.78 23.14
C PRO A 51 -3.87 -5.31 21.95
N GLY A 52 -3.30 -4.42 21.13
CA GLY A 52 -3.85 -4.04 19.84
C GLY A 52 -3.94 -5.23 18.87
N VAL A 53 -4.91 -5.15 17.95
CA VAL A 53 -5.19 -6.17 16.95
C VAL A 53 -4.80 -5.64 15.57
N TYR A 54 -4.03 -6.46 14.85
CA TYR A 54 -3.44 -6.13 13.57
C TYR A 54 -3.85 -7.14 12.50
N THR A 55 -4.11 -6.66 11.29
CA THR A 55 -4.27 -7.51 10.10
C THR A 55 -2.92 -8.12 9.73
N ARG A 56 -2.87 -9.44 9.54
CA ARG A 56 -1.63 -10.16 9.20
C ARG A 56 -1.28 -9.98 7.73
N VAL A 57 -0.32 -9.11 7.42
CA VAL A 57 0.06 -8.75 6.03
C VAL A 57 0.47 -9.96 5.21
N SER A 58 1.23 -10.90 5.81
CA SER A 58 1.75 -12.07 5.08
C SER A 58 0.66 -12.93 4.44
N VAL A 59 -0.55 -12.95 4.99
CA VAL A 59 -1.65 -13.75 4.42
C VAL A 59 -2.27 -13.09 3.19
N TYR A 60 -2.09 -11.78 3.03
CA TYR A 60 -2.59 -11.01 1.90
C TYR A 60 -1.52 -10.77 0.83
N ARG A 61 -0.33 -11.38 0.96
CA ARG A 61 0.79 -11.11 0.06
C ARG A 61 0.44 -11.34 -1.41
N ASP A 62 -0.16 -12.48 -1.74
CA ASP A 62 -0.53 -12.83 -3.11
C ASP A 62 -1.57 -11.86 -3.69
N TRP A 63 -2.52 -11.43 -2.85
CA TRP A 63 -3.52 -10.44 -3.24
C TRP A 63 -2.86 -9.08 -3.50
N ILE A 64 -1.97 -8.62 -2.62
CA ILE A 64 -1.21 -7.37 -2.78
C ILE A 64 -0.43 -7.41 -4.10
N ASP A 65 0.32 -8.49 -4.35
CA ASP A 65 1.12 -8.64 -5.57
C ASP A 65 0.24 -8.62 -6.83
N THR A 66 -0.93 -9.25 -6.78
CA THR A 66 -1.92 -9.21 -7.87
C THR A 66 -2.40 -7.78 -8.16
N GLN A 67 -2.73 -7.01 -7.12
CA GLN A 67 -3.19 -5.62 -7.30
C GLN A 67 -2.07 -4.72 -7.84
N MET A 68 -0.86 -4.84 -7.31
CA MET A 68 0.29 -4.03 -7.73
C MET A 68 0.66 -4.28 -9.19
N ASN A 69 0.71 -5.55 -9.61
CA ASN A 69 0.98 -5.91 -11.01
C ASN A 69 -0.11 -5.41 -11.96
N SER A 70 -1.39 -5.45 -11.55
CA SER A 70 -2.48 -4.95 -12.37
C SER A 70 -2.41 -3.43 -12.57
N ALA A 71 -2.06 -2.67 -11.53
CA ALA A 71 -1.89 -1.23 -11.59
C ALA A 71 -0.68 -0.83 -12.47
N GLU A 72 0.43 -1.57 -12.37
CA GLU A 72 1.58 -1.37 -13.25
C GLU A 72 1.23 -1.59 -14.72
N LEU A 73 0.49 -2.67 -15.03
CA LEU A 73 0.04 -2.94 -16.39
C LEU A 73 -0.92 -1.87 -16.91
N GLN A 74 -1.86 -1.40 -16.08
CA GLN A 74 -2.78 -0.32 -16.43
C GLN A 74 -2.04 0.99 -16.70
N SER A 75 -1.11 1.38 -15.84
CA SER A 75 -0.31 2.61 -16.03
C SER A 75 0.53 2.55 -17.31
N ARG A 76 1.19 1.41 -17.58
CA ARG A 76 1.94 1.17 -18.82
C ARG A 76 1.05 1.18 -20.06
N ALA A 77 -0.12 0.57 -20.00
CA ALA A 77 -1.09 0.56 -21.09
C ALA A 77 -1.58 1.99 -21.39
N SER A 78 -1.90 2.77 -20.36
CA SER A 78 -2.29 4.18 -20.50
C SER A 78 -1.19 5.02 -21.15
N ALA A 79 0.07 4.85 -20.72
CA ALA A 79 1.20 5.55 -21.32
C ALA A 79 1.38 5.19 -22.80
N LYS A 80 1.31 3.90 -23.16
CA LYS A 80 1.39 3.45 -24.56
C LYS A 80 0.27 4.02 -25.43
N ALA A 81 -0.96 4.08 -24.91
CA ALA A 81 -2.09 4.66 -25.62
C ALA A 81 -1.84 6.14 -25.95
N VAL A 82 -1.41 6.93 -24.96
CA VAL A 82 -1.07 8.35 -25.14
C VAL A 82 0.04 8.53 -26.18
N LEU A 83 1.14 7.78 -26.03
CA LEU A 83 2.27 7.83 -26.97
C LEU A 83 1.87 7.47 -28.41
N SER A 84 0.87 6.60 -28.61
CA SER A 84 0.38 6.23 -29.94
C SER A 84 -0.40 7.36 -30.63
N ILE A 85 -0.98 8.29 -29.86
CA ILE A 85 -1.81 9.39 -30.37
C ILE A 85 -0.95 10.62 -30.71
N ILE A 86 0.22 10.79 -30.06
CA ILE A 86 1.13 11.93 -30.28
C ILE A 86 1.48 12.14 -31.76
N PRO A 87 1.89 11.13 -32.54
CA PRO A 87 2.22 11.34 -33.96
C PRO A 87 1.01 11.80 -34.77
N LEU A 88 -0.18 11.26 -34.48
CA LEU A 88 -1.42 11.63 -35.15
C LEU A 88 -1.80 13.09 -34.85
N LEU A 89 -1.67 13.49 -33.58
CA LEU A 89 -1.90 14.86 -33.14
C LEU A 89 -0.90 15.82 -33.79
N LEU A 90 0.39 15.47 -33.83
CA LEU A 90 1.43 16.27 -34.48
C LEU A 90 1.17 16.42 -35.97
N LEU A 91 0.79 15.34 -36.66
CA LEU A 91 0.39 15.39 -38.07
C LEU A 91 -0.82 16.31 -38.26
N PHE A 92 -1.86 16.18 -37.44
CA PHE A 92 -3.04 17.05 -37.49
C PHE A 92 -2.68 18.54 -37.31
N LEU A 93 -1.84 18.86 -36.33
CA LEU A 93 -1.35 20.22 -36.10
C LEU A 93 -0.51 20.74 -37.28
N LEU A 94 0.34 19.90 -37.88
CA LEU A 94 1.07 20.24 -39.10
C LEU A 94 0.13 20.53 -40.27
N PHE A 95 -0.91 19.72 -40.47
CA PHE A 95 -1.92 19.97 -41.51
C PHE A 95 -2.66 21.29 -41.30
N LEU A 96 -3.05 21.63 -40.07
CA LEU A 96 -3.67 22.92 -39.76
C LEU A 96 -2.75 24.11 -40.08
N ASN A 97 -1.45 24.00 -39.79
CA ASN A 97 -0.48 25.06 -40.08
C ASN A 97 -0.21 25.26 -41.58
N ILE A 98 -0.53 24.29 -42.43
CA ILE A 98 -0.39 24.40 -43.90
C ILE A 98 -1.68 24.98 -44.53
N LEU A 99 -2.81 24.91 -43.83
CA LEU A 99 -4.11 25.39 -44.29
C LEU A 99 -4.40 26.87 -43.98
N ILE A 100 -3.54 27.53 -43.18
CA ILE A 100 -3.58 28.95 -42.82
C ILE A 100 -2.46 29.67 -43.56
#